data_AF-A0A525WHS9-F1
#
_entry.id   AF-A0A525WHS9-F1
#
_cell.length_a   1.000
_cell.length_b   1.000
_cell.length_c   1.000
_cell.angle_alpha   90.00
_cell.angle_beta   90.00
_cell.angle_gamma   90.00
#
_symmetry.space_group_name_H-M   'P 1'
#
loop_
_entity.id
_entity.type
_entity.pdbx_description
1 polymer ?
#
loop_
_entity_poly.entity_id
_entity_poly.type
_entity_poly.pdbx_seq_one_letter_code
_entity_poly.pdbx_strand_id
1 'polypeptide(L)'
;MMVGVVACAVIASPPQDLVAKNDHAGLEAWYVKETAHLRQRAKDMLVMAEEYQKNPEAVSRGVLSPKIDMVQHCQSLAAIYTKAADEAEVIARAHRDMKGHS
;
A
#
# COMPACT_ATOMS: atom_id res chain seq x y z
N MET A 1 3.57 11.69 25.68
CA MET A 1 4.39 11.30 24.52
C MET A 1 3.45 11.06 23.35
N MET A 2 3.44 11.95 22.36
CA MET A 2 2.66 11.75 21.13
C MET A 2 3.52 10.94 20.16
N VAL A 3 3.09 9.72 19.86
CA VAL A 3 3.73 8.85 18.87
C VAL A 3 3.38 9.40 17.49
N GLY A 4 4.29 10.20 16.91
CA GLY A 4 4.20 10.57 15.50
C GLY A 4 4.53 9.36 14.65
N VAL A 5 3.51 8.65 14.17
CA VAL A 5 3.69 7.53 13.25
C VAL A 5 3.99 8.13 11.89
N VAL A 6 5.27 8.24 11.52
CA VAL A 6 5.65 8.43 10.12
C VAL A 6 5.26 7.14 9.40
N ALA A 7 4.20 7.20 8.60
CA ALA A 7 3.71 6.05 7.85
C ALA A 7 4.70 5.74 6.70
N CYS A 8 5.73 4.94 6.97
CA CYS A 8 6.48 4.28 5.90
C CYS A 8 5.50 3.40 5.12
N ALA A 9 5.53 3.48 3.78
CA ALA A 9 4.74 2.58 2.95
C ALA A 9 5.15 1.13 3.25
N VAL A 10 4.22 0.33 3.78
CA VAL A 10 4.45 -1.10 4.00
C VAL A 10 3.85 -1.84 2.82
N ILE A 11 4.64 -2.66 2.14
CA ILE A 11 4.16 -3.58 1.10
C ILE A 11 4.45 -4.99 1.63
N ALA A 12 3.45 -5.87 1.67
CA ALA A 12 3.67 -7.21 2.19
C ALA A 12 4.48 -8.06 1.19
N SER A 13 5.19 -9.06 1.71
CA SER A 13 5.83 -10.09 0.89
C SER A 13 4.96 -11.35 0.86
N PRO A 14 4.95 -12.11 -0.25
CA PRO A 14 4.20 -13.36 -0.32
C PRO A 14 4.72 -14.37 0.71
N PRO A 15 3.87 -15.31 1.19
CA PRO A 15 4.29 -16.39 2.07
C PRO A 15 5.35 -17.26 1.39
N GLN A 16 6.49 -17.43 2.06
CA GLN A 16 7.64 -18.15 1.52
C GLN A 16 7.34 -19.63 1.27
N ASP A 17 6.40 -20.22 2.00
CA ASP A 17 6.03 -21.61 1.84
C ASP A 17 5.26 -21.87 0.53
N LEU A 18 4.47 -20.90 0.06
CA LEU A 18 3.79 -20.99 -1.24
C LEU A 18 4.80 -20.97 -2.39
N VAL A 19 5.84 -20.13 -2.26
CA VAL A 19 6.97 -20.10 -3.21
C VAL A 19 7.71 -21.43 -3.19
N ALA A 20 8.08 -21.93 -2.01
CA ALA A 20 8.84 -23.18 -1.87
C ALA A 20 8.10 -24.41 -2.42
N LYS A 21 6.76 -24.40 -2.38
CA LYS A 21 5.90 -25.47 -2.91
C LYS A 21 5.55 -25.32 -4.39
N ASN A 22 6.00 -24.25 -5.05
CA ASN A 22 5.52 -23.85 -6.38
C ASN A 22 3.97 -23.77 -6.44
N ASP A 23 3.33 -23.33 -5.36
CA ASP A 23 1.88 -23.24 -5.28
C ASP A 23 1.39 -21.97 -5.99
N HIS A 24 1.27 -22.06 -7.32
CA HIS A 24 0.82 -20.95 -8.15
C HIS A 24 -0.63 -20.55 -7.85
N ALA A 25 -1.50 -21.49 -7.44
CA ALA A 25 -2.87 -21.16 -7.06
C ALA A 25 -2.92 -20.35 -5.76
N GLY A 26 -2.12 -20.75 -4.77
CA GLY A 26 -1.96 -20.02 -3.52
C GLY A 26 -1.35 -18.63 -3.73
N LEU A 27 -0.33 -18.52 -4.58
CA LEU A 27 0.31 -17.24 -4.91
C LEU A 27 -0.64 -16.30 -5.65
N GLU A 28 -1.40 -16.80 -6.64
CA GLU A 28 -2.45 -16.03 -7.31
C GLU A 28 -3.44 -15.44 -6.28
N ALA A 29 -4.00 -16.30 -5.41
CA ALA A 29 -4.97 -15.88 -4.41
C ALA A 29 -4.39 -14.83 -3.44
N TRP A 30 -3.12 -15.00 -3.06
CA TRP A 30 -2.43 -14.04 -2.19
C TRP A 30 -2.25 -12.67 -2.87
N TYR A 31 -1.75 -12.64 -4.11
CA TYR A 31 -1.55 -11.38 -4.84
C TYR A 31 -2.86 -10.67 -5.19
N VAL A 32 -3.95 -11.41 -5.46
CA VAL A 32 -5.29 -10.82 -5.61
C VAL A 32 -5.73 -10.11 -4.32
N LYS A 33 -5.50 -10.74 -3.16
CA LYS A 33 -5.81 -10.14 -1.86
C LYS A 33 -4.94 -8.90 -1.60
N GLU A 34 -3.65 -8.98 -1.88
CA GLU A 34 -2.74 -7.86 -1.67
C GLU A 34 -3.05 -6.68 -2.59
N THR A 35 -3.46 -6.94 -3.84
CA THR A 35 -3.97 -5.90 -4.77
C THR A 35 -5.13 -5.13 -4.13
N ALA A 36 -6.09 -5.83 -3.53
CA ALA A 36 -7.24 -5.20 -2.87
C ALA A 36 -6.81 -4.38 -1.64
N HIS A 37 -5.90 -4.89 -0.83
CA HIS A 37 -5.36 -4.17 0.33
C HIS A 37 -4.62 -2.90 -0.07
N LEU A 38 -3.75 -2.97 -1.08
CA LEU A 38 -2.98 -1.82 -1.56
C LEU A 38 -3.90 -0.74 -2.14
N ARG A 39 -4.93 -1.13 -2.91
CA ARG A 39 -5.97 -0.21 -3.37
C ARG A 39 -6.71 0.47 -2.22
N GLN A 40 -7.00 -0.26 -1.14
CA GLN A 40 -7.63 0.33 0.04
C GLN A 40 -6.69 1.33 0.72
N ARG A 41 -5.41 0.99 0.90
CA ARG A 41 -4.41 1.92 1.46
C ARG A 41 -4.26 3.19 0.63
N ALA A 42 -4.29 3.07 -0.70
CA ALA A 42 -4.27 4.24 -1.57
C ALA A 42 -5.46 5.17 -1.30
N LYS A 43 -6.67 4.61 -1.17
CA LYS A 43 -7.88 5.39 -0.82
C LYS A 43 -7.77 6.03 0.55
N ASP A 44 -7.28 5.29 1.54
CA ASP A 44 -7.12 5.81 2.91
C ASP A 44 -6.16 7.01 2.94
N MET A 45 -5.08 6.96 2.15
CA MET A 45 -4.16 8.09 2.01
C MET A 45 -4.81 9.31 1.32
N LEU A 46 -5.67 9.10 0.33
CA LEU A 46 -6.42 10.20 -0.29
C LEU A 46 -7.40 10.85 0.71
N VAL A 47 -8.09 10.04 1.51
CA VAL A 47 -8.94 10.55 2.60
C VAL A 47 -8.12 11.37 3.60
N MET A 48 -6.94 10.88 3.99
CA MET A 48 -6.04 11.64 4.87
C MET A 48 -5.58 12.97 4.24
N ALA A 49 -5.28 12.98 2.93
CA ALA A 49 -4.91 14.19 2.23
C ALA A 49 -6.03 15.24 2.28
N GLU A 50 -7.28 14.83 2.08
CA GLU A 50 -8.44 15.71 2.22
C GLU A 50 -8.60 16.25 3.64
N GLU A 51 -8.39 15.42 4.66
CA GLU A 51 -8.48 15.86 6.05
C GLU A 51 -7.40 16.87 6.42
N TYR A 52 -6.17 16.69 5.93
CA TYR A 52 -5.11 17.69 6.10
C TYR A 52 -5.39 18.99 5.34
N GLN A 53 -6.01 18.90 4.16
CA GLN A 53 -6.42 20.08 3.39
C GLN A 53 -7.52 20.87 4.10
N LYS A 54 -8.51 20.19 4.70
CA LYS A 54 -9.59 20.81 5.46
C LYS A 54 -9.12 21.38 6.80
N ASN A 55 -8.09 20.78 7.41
CA ASN A 55 -7.60 21.14 8.74
C ASN A 55 -6.08 21.44 8.77
N PRO A 56 -5.61 22.58 8.22
CA PRO A 56 -4.18 22.91 8.17
C PRO A 56 -3.50 22.99 9.56
N GLU A 57 -4.26 23.36 10.60
CA GLU A 57 -3.83 23.43 12.00
C GLU A 57 -3.53 22.04 12.61
N ALA A 58 -4.10 20.96 12.06
CA ALA A 58 -3.88 19.60 12.55
C ALA A 58 -2.41 19.16 12.41
N VAL A 59 -1.66 19.79 11.50
CA VAL A 59 -0.22 19.54 11.26
C VAL A 59 0.64 20.29 12.28
N SER A 60 0.12 21.34 12.93
CA SER A 60 0.90 22.31 13.71
C SER A 60 0.93 22.04 15.23
N ARG A 61 0.16 21.06 15.74
CA ARG A 61 0.16 20.75 17.18
C ARG A 61 1.39 19.94 17.60
N GLY A 62 2.49 20.66 17.86
CA GLY A 62 3.53 20.23 18.78
C GLY A 62 4.79 19.59 18.17
N VAL A 63 5.04 19.72 16.86
CA VAL A 63 6.26 19.17 16.25
C VAL A 63 7.05 20.27 15.54
N LEU A 64 8.22 20.60 16.09
CA LEU A 64 9.29 21.41 15.45
C LEU A 64 10.01 20.59 14.36
N SER A 65 9.24 19.91 13.49
CA SER A 65 9.80 19.17 12.35
C SER A 65 9.86 20.11 11.14
N PRO A 66 10.76 19.89 10.15
CA PRO A 66 10.60 20.54 8.85
C PRO A 66 9.15 20.43 8.40
N LYS A 67 8.57 21.51 7.87
CA LYS A 67 7.17 21.54 7.41
C LYS A 67 7.00 20.44 6.34
N ILE A 68 6.65 19.23 6.77
CA ILE A 68 6.27 18.15 5.86
C ILE A 68 4.92 18.58 5.31
N ASP A 69 4.84 18.75 4.00
CA ASP A 69 3.57 18.91 3.33
C ASP A 69 2.83 17.58 3.42
N MET A 70 1.96 17.46 4.44
CA MET A 70 1.22 16.23 4.72
C MET A 70 0.23 15.89 3.60
N VAL A 71 -0.28 16.89 2.86
CA VAL A 71 -1.14 16.67 1.71
C VAL A 71 -0.33 16.00 0.60
N GLN A 72 0.81 16.60 0.23
CA GLN A 72 1.71 16.05 -0.78
C GLN A 72 2.25 14.67 -0.37
N HIS A 73 2.56 14.47 0.91
CA HIS A 73 3.03 13.18 1.42
C HIS A 73 1.97 12.09 1.27
N CYS A 74 0.73 12.36 1.67
CA CYS A 74 -0.38 11.42 1.51
C CYS A 74 -0.66 11.11 0.04
N GLN A 75 -0.64 12.12 -0.84
CA GLN A 75 -0.79 11.92 -2.29
C GLN A 75 0.34 11.05 -2.87
N SER A 76 1.57 11.23 -2.39
CA SER A 76 2.72 10.40 -2.80
C SER A 76 2.55 8.95 -2.36
N LEU A 77 2.12 8.71 -1.12
CA LEU A 77 1.82 7.37 -0.62
C LEU A 77 0.67 6.71 -1.38
N ALA A 78 -0.39 7.46 -1.72
CA ALA A 78 -1.48 6.96 -2.54
C ALA A 78 -0.98 6.48 -3.91
N ALA A 79 -0.12 7.26 -4.56
CA ALA A 79 0.48 6.87 -5.84
C ALA A 79 1.36 5.61 -5.73
N ILE A 80 2.16 5.50 -4.66
CA ILE A 80 2.98 4.31 -4.39
C ILE A 80 2.11 3.07 -4.22
N TYR A 81 1.06 3.15 -3.40
CA TYR A 81 0.16 2.03 -3.16
C TYR A 81 -0.64 1.62 -4.41
N THR A 82 -1.08 2.60 -5.22
CA THR A 82 -1.71 2.31 -6.51
C THR A 82 -0.76 1.55 -7.43
N LYS A 83 0.49 2.03 -7.60
CA LYS A 83 1.47 1.33 -8.42
C LYS A 83 1.76 -0.08 -7.91
N ALA A 84 1.92 -0.24 -6.59
CA ALA A 84 2.14 -1.54 -5.99
C ALA A 84 0.96 -2.50 -6.22
N ALA A 85 -0.28 -1.99 -6.20
CA ALA A 85 -1.47 -2.79 -6.51
C ALA A 85 -1.48 -3.26 -7.96
N ASP A 86 -1.08 -2.39 -8.90
CA ASP A 86 -1.01 -2.75 -10.33
C ASP A 86 0.04 -3.84 -10.58
N GLU A 87 1.22 -3.73 -9.95
CA GLU A 87 2.26 -4.76 -10.01
C GLU A 87 1.80 -6.08 -9.37
N ALA A 88 1.11 -6.03 -8.21
CA ALA A 88 0.54 -7.21 -7.57
C ALA A 88 -0.49 -7.90 -8.48
N GLU A 89 -1.31 -7.14 -9.21
CA GLU A 89 -2.28 -7.68 -10.15
C GLU A 89 -1.61 -8.34 -11.37
N VAL A 90 -0.51 -7.76 -11.87
CA VAL A 90 0.32 -8.37 -12.93
C VAL A 90 0.87 -9.72 -12.46
N ILE A 91 1.43 -9.78 -11.24
CA ILE A 91 1.98 -11.02 -10.70
C ILE A 91 0.88 -12.07 -10.44
N ALA A 92 -0.30 -11.66 -9.97
CA ALA A 92 -1.45 -12.55 -9.84
C ALA A 92 -1.83 -13.21 -11.18
N ARG A 93 -1.89 -12.42 -12.26
CA ARG A 93 -2.15 -12.94 -13.62
C ARG A 93 -1.07 -13.92 -14.07
N ALA A 94 0.20 -13.60 -13.84
CA ALA A 94 1.30 -14.51 -14.19
C ALA A 94 1.17 -15.87 -13.47
N HIS A 95 0.78 -15.88 -12.18
CA HIS A 95 0.53 -17.12 -11.45
C HIS A 95 -0.70 -17.89 -11.94
N ARG A 96 -1.77 -17.19 -12.33
CA ARG A 96 -2.93 -17.81 -12.98
C ARG A 96 -2.53 -18.52 -14.28
N ASP A 97 -1.71 -17.87 -15.09
CA ASP A 97 -1.26 -18.43 -16.36
C ASP A 97 -0.36 -19.65 -16.13
N MET A 98 0.54 -19.62 -15.15
CA MET A 98 1.38 -20.78 -14.79
C MET A 98 0.56 -21.96 -14.26
N LYS A 99 -0.48 -21.70 -13.46
CA LYS A 99 -1.44 -22.73 -13.01
C LYS A 99 -2.13 -23.42 -14.19
N GLY A 100 -2.49 -22.68 -15.25
CA GLY A 100 -3.15 -23.26 -16.43
C GLY A 100 -2.26 -24.19 -17.27
N HIS A 101 -0.95 -24.17 -17.06
CA HIS A 101 0.03 -25.01 -17.76
C HIS A 101 0.60 -26.15 -16.88
N SER A 102 0.18 -26.26 -15.61
CA SER A 102 0.59 -27.31 -14.67
C SER A 102 -0.43 -28.44 -14.63
#